data_AF-A0A357MRW0-F1
#
_entry.id   AF-A0A357MRW0-F1
#
_cell.length_a   1.000
_cell.length_b   1.000
_cell.length_c   1.000
_cell.angle_alpha   90.00
_cell.angle_beta   90.00
_cell.angle_gamma   90.00
#
_symmetry.space_group_name_H-M   'P 1'
#
loop_
_entity.id
_entity.type
_entity.pdbx_description
1 polymer ?
#
loop_
_entity_poly.entity_id
_entity_poly.type
_entity_poly.pdbx_seq_one_letter_code
_entity_poly.pdbx_strand_id
1 'polypeptide(L)'
;ALHKLYFPVAGRYSEDIDLVQIQAQPIGILVDAIRNKIDPWLGIPKRKSGEGRFTLYYRFDATSDIPTQRKIKIEINTREHFSVLGISKKEFIVNNSWFNSRNTLSTYNLEELIATKLRALYQRKKGRDLFDIWLTLQQHPKLDTKNVIKCFKEYMKFEGGKI
;
A
#
# COMPACT_ATOMS: atom_id res chain seq x y z
N ALA A 1 -3.60 -0.21 2.17
CA ALA A 1 -4.42 0.88 2.75
C ALA A 1 -5.92 0.58 2.71
N LEU A 2 -6.57 0.49 1.52
CA LEU A 2 -8.03 0.35 1.38
C LEU A 2 -8.69 -0.65 2.35
N HIS A 3 -8.32 -1.93 2.25
CA HIS A 3 -8.89 -3.02 3.05
C HIS A 3 -8.58 -2.99 4.55
N LYS A 4 -7.68 -2.11 5.00
CA LYS A 4 -7.25 -2.03 6.41
C LYS A 4 -7.68 -0.73 7.09
N LEU A 5 -7.87 0.36 6.33
CA LEU A 5 -8.09 1.70 6.87
C LEU A 5 -9.38 2.38 6.39
N TYR A 6 -9.92 1.98 5.24
CA TYR A 6 -11.06 2.65 4.62
C TYR A 6 -12.30 1.79 4.50
N PHE A 7 -12.16 0.46 4.52
CA PHE A 7 -13.31 -0.44 4.54
C PHE A 7 -13.55 -0.95 5.96
N PRO A 8 -14.81 -0.98 6.42
CA PRO A 8 -15.15 -1.55 7.73
C PRO A 8 -14.86 -3.05 7.78
N VAL A 9 -15.03 -3.74 6.65
CA VAL A 9 -14.69 -5.16 6.46
C VAL A 9 -13.83 -5.30 5.22
N ALA A 10 -12.75 -6.09 5.31
CA ALA A 10 -11.87 -6.34 4.18
C ALA A 10 -12.59 -7.16 3.10
N GLY A 11 -12.86 -6.56 1.93
CA GLY A 11 -13.52 -7.28 0.83
C GLY A 11 -12.69 -8.32 0.09
N ARG A 12 -11.37 -8.39 0.31
CA ARG A 12 -10.48 -9.45 -0.19
C ARG A 12 -9.17 -9.49 0.58
N TYR A 13 -8.43 -10.60 0.44
CA TYR A 13 -7.05 -10.68 0.89
C TYR A 13 -6.11 -9.82 0.03
N SER A 14 -5.09 -9.26 0.67
CA SER A 14 -4.00 -8.52 0.04
C SER A 14 -2.69 -8.96 0.70
N GLU A 15 -1.83 -9.60 -0.08
CA GLU A 15 -0.62 -10.27 0.41
C GLU A 15 0.62 -9.34 0.42
N ASP A 16 0.58 -8.28 -0.39
CA ASP A 16 1.67 -7.30 -0.52
C ASP A 16 1.45 -6.08 0.39
N ILE A 17 2.55 -5.53 0.92
CA ILE A 17 2.59 -4.24 1.60
C ILE A 17 3.26 -3.25 0.65
N ASP A 18 2.45 -2.37 0.05
CA ASP A 18 2.93 -1.28 -0.81
C ASP A 18 3.03 0.02 0.00
N LEU A 19 4.21 0.65 -0.03
CA LEU A 19 4.54 1.89 0.65
C LEU A 19 5.07 2.91 -0.36
N VAL A 20 5.04 4.18 0.04
CA VAL A 20 5.68 5.28 -0.69
C VAL A 20 6.62 5.99 0.27
N GLN A 21 7.85 6.24 -0.20
CA GLN A 21 8.78 7.10 0.51
C GLN A 21 8.29 8.54 0.41
N ILE A 22 7.97 9.18 1.54
CA ILE A 22 7.35 10.51 1.53
C ILE A 22 8.40 11.62 1.29
N GLN A 23 9.62 11.45 1.79
CA GLN A 23 10.70 12.44 1.65
C GLN A 23 11.72 11.96 0.62
N ALA A 24 12.05 12.82 -0.35
CA ALA A 24 13.06 12.55 -1.36
C ALA A 24 14.47 12.55 -0.71
N GLN A 25 14.97 11.35 -0.41
CA GLN A 25 16.28 11.14 0.22
C GLN A 25 16.79 9.73 -0.07
N PRO A 26 18.06 9.39 0.22
CA PRO A 26 18.53 8.01 0.11
C PRO A 26 17.67 7.05 0.93
N ILE A 27 17.25 5.94 0.33
CA ILE A 27 16.31 4.99 0.98
C ILE A 27 16.94 4.17 2.11
N GLY A 28 18.28 4.14 2.23
CA GLY A 28 19.00 3.25 3.14
C GLY A 28 18.51 3.32 4.59
N ILE A 29 18.43 4.53 5.15
CA ILE A 29 17.95 4.77 6.53
C ILE A 29 16.53 4.22 6.73
N LEU A 30 15.63 4.44 5.76
CA LEU A 30 14.26 3.94 5.81
C LEU A 30 14.22 2.41 5.76
N VAL A 31 15.01 1.80 4.88
CA VAL A 31 15.10 0.33 4.74
C VAL A 31 15.62 -0.28 6.03
N ASP A 32 16.66 0.29 6.64
CA ASP A 32 17.20 -0.21 7.90
C ASP A 32 16.23 -0.04 9.06
N ALA A 33 15.46 1.05 9.10
CA ALA A 33 14.40 1.23 10.08
C ALA A 33 13.31 0.15 9.96
N ILE A 34 12.89 -0.19 8.74
CA ILE A 34 11.92 -1.28 8.49
C ILE A 34 12.52 -2.62 8.95
N ARG A 35 13.73 -2.93 8.53
CA ARG A 35 14.42 -4.19 8.87
C ARG A 35 14.62 -4.36 10.37
N ASN A 36 15.03 -3.31 11.08
CA ASN A 36 15.20 -3.36 12.54
C ASN A 36 13.90 -3.74 13.28
N LYS A 37 12.72 -3.54 12.68
CA LYS A 37 11.43 -3.94 13.24
C LYS A 37 10.93 -5.29 12.74
N ILE A 38 11.22 -5.65 11.49
CA ILE A 38 10.65 -6.84 10.84
C ILE A 38 11.60 -8.05 10.88
N ASP A 39 12.92 -7.84 10.75
CA ASP A 39 13.92 -8.92 10.78
C ASP A 39 13.81 -9.80 12.05
N PRO A 40 13.54 -9.27 13.27
CA PRO A 40 13.36 -10.11 14.46
C PRO A 40 12.17 -11.09 14.40
N TRP A 41 11.18 -10.81 13.54
CA TRP A 41 9.99 -11.65 13.38
C TRP A 41 10.11 -12.62 12.20
N LEU A 42 10.69 -12.16 11.09
CA LEU A 42 10.64 -12.86 9.80
C LEU A 42 12.02 -13.25 9.26
N GLY A 43 13.09 -13.00 10.02
CA GLY A 43 14.46 -13.24 9.60
C GLY A 43 14.95 -12.25 8.54
N ILE A 44 16.02 -12.61 7.84
CA ILE A 44 16.70 -11.71 6.90
C ILE A 44 15.99 -11.73 5.53
N PRO A 45 15.57 -10.58 4.98
CA PRO A 45 14.90 -10.53 3.69
C PRO A 45 15.89 -10.60 2.52
N LYS A 46 15.42 -11.14 1.39
CA LYS A 46 16.05 -10.83 0.10
C LYS A 46 15.70 -9.39 -0.30
N ARG A 47 16.71 -8.62 -0.72
CA ARG A 47 16.54 -7.22 -1.14
C ARG A 47 16.64 -7.10 -2.65
N LYS A 48 15.80 -6.26 -3.24
CA LYS A 48 15.86 -5.93 -4.67
C LYS A 48 15.69 -4.42 -4.82
N SER A 49 16.68 -3.77 -5.43
CA SER A 49 16.56 -2.39 -5.90
C SER A 49 16.26 -2.44 -7.39
N GLY A 50 15.21 -1.76 -7.81
CA GLY A 50 14.83 -1.60 -9.21
C GLY A 50 14.64 -0.13 -9.53
N GLU A 51 14.25 0.14 -10.77
CA GLU A 51 14.03 1.51 -11.21
C GLU A 51 12.84 2.15 -10.46
N GLY A 52 13.14 3.05 -9.53
CA GLY A 52 12.15 3.77 -8.71
C GLY A 52 11.44 2.95 -7.65
N ARG A 53 11.92 1.75 -7.35
CA ARG A 53 11.32 0.83 -6.36
C ARG A 53 12.39 0.11 -5.57
N PHE A 54 12.13 -0.06 -4.27
CA PHE A 54 12.89 -0.95 -3.41
C PHE A 54 11.97 -2.03 -2.84
N THR A 55 12.42 -3.28 -2.80
CA THR A 55 11.60 -4.39 -2.35
C THR A 55 12.34 -5.29 -1.36
N LEU A 56 11.66 -5.63 -0.27
CA LEU A 56 12.07 -6.64 0.70
C LEU A 56 11.16 -7.86 0.56
N TYR A 57 11.76 -9.04 0.42
CA TYR A 57 11.06 -10.31 0.38
C TYR A 57 11.44 -11.15 1.60
N TYR A 58 10.49 -11.33 2.50
CA TYR A 58 10.61 -12.21 3.65
C TYR A 58 9.97 -13.56 3.34
N ARG A 59 10.56 -14.63 3.88
CA ARG A 59 9.98 -15.97 3.87
C ARG A 59 9.90 -16.46 5.31
N PHE A 60 8.80 -17.09 5.65
CA PHE A 60 8.56 -17.61 7.00
C PHE A 60 7.65 -18.83 6.91
N ASP A 61 7.70 -19.68 7.92
CA ASP A 61 6.79 -20.82 8.03
C ASP A 61 5.51 -20.36 8.74
N ALA A 62 4.36 -20.62 8.13
CA ALA A 62 3.09 -20.35 8.77
C ALA A 62 2.91 -21.28 9.98
N THR A 63 2.39 -20.75 11.07
CA THR A 63 2.00 -21.53 12.25
C THR A 63 0.78 -22.39 11.91
N SER A 64 1.02 -23.61 11.46
CA SER A 64 0.00 -24.63 11.18
C SER A 64 0.58 -26.03 11.40
N ASP A 65 -0.28 -27.03 11.59
CA ASP A 65 0.11 -28.43 11.83
C ASP A 65 1.03 -28.98 10.74
N ILE A 66 0.87 -28.49 9.52
CA ILE A 66 1.80 -28.71 8.40
C ILE A 66 2.44 -27.35 8.09
N PRO A 67 3.73 -27.13 8.39
CA PRO A 67 4.40 -25.88 8.09
C PRO A 67 4.37 -25.60 6.58
N THR A 68 3.73 -24.51 6.19
CA THR A 68 3.77 -24.03 4.80
C THR A 68 4.62 -22.79 4.72
N GLN A 69 5.63 -22.81 3.84
CA GLN A 69 6.45 -21.62 3.61
C GLN A 69 5.61 -20.55 2.92
N ARG A 70 5.48 -19.39 3.57
CA ARG A 70 4.80 -18.20 3.06
C ARG A 70 5.81 -17.10 2.79
N LYS A 71 5.34 -16.07 2.09
CA LYS A 71 6.14 -14.93 1.67
C LYS A 71 5.38 -13.64 1.97
N ILE A 72 6.09 -12.65 2.52
CA ILE A 72 5.65 -11.26 2.58
C ILE A 72 6.54 -10.43 1.66
N LYS A 73 5.92 -9.59 0.85
CA LYS A 73 6.59 -8.60 0.02
C LYS A 73 6.29 -7.20 0.57
N ILE A 74 7.34 -6.47 0.92
CA ILE A 74 7.26 -5.04 1.23
C ILE A 74 7.88 -4.30 0.06
N GLU A 75 7.08 -3.53 -0.67
CA GLU A 75 7.51 -2.71 -1.80
C GLU A 75 7.41 -1.23 -1.43
N ILE A 76 8.44 -0.46 -1.76
CA ILE A 76 8.53 0.96 -1.47
C ILE A 76 8.75 1.69 -2.80
N ASN A 77 7.83 2.57 -3.18
CA ASN A 77 8.05 3.52 -4.28
C ASN A 77 9.01 4.62 -3.81
N THR A 78 10.07 4.86 -4.58
CA THR A 78 11.17 5.79 -4.26
C THR A 78 11.27 6.96 -5.25
N ARG A 79 10.21 7.22 -6.03
CA ARG A 79 10.16 8.34 -6.99
C ARG A 79 8.97 9.25 -6.73
N GLU A 80 7.82 8.68 -6.36
CA GLU A 80 6.56 9.41 -6.14
C GLU A 80 6.50 10.07 -4.75
N HIS A 81 7.45 10.95 -4.43
CA HIS A 81 7.56 11.61 -3.11
C HIS A 81 6.53 12.73 -2.86
N PHE A 82 5.33 12.60 -3.42
CA PHE A 82 4.30 13.64 -3.36
C PHE A 82 2.93 13.07 -3.01
N SER A 83 2.02 14.00 -2.68
CA SER A 83 0.60 13.76 -2.46
C SER A 83 -0.20 14.91 -3.06
N VAL A 84 -1.27 14.62 -3.79
CA VAL A 84 -2.15 15.63 -4.41
C VAL A 84 -3.12 16.22 -3.38
N LEU A 85 -3.66 15.41 -2.48
CA LEU A 85 -4.64 15.83 -1.46
C LEU A 85 -4.03 15.90 -0.05
N GLY A 86 -2.73 15.66 0.07
CA GLY A 86 -2.05 15.56 1.36
C GLY A 86 -2.11 14.16 1.97
N ILE A 87 -1.41 14.01 3.10
CA ILE A 87 -1.37 12.77 3.88
C ILE A 87 -2.36 12.85 5.04
N SER A 88 -3.26 11.88 5.10
CA SER A 88 -4.19 11.69 6.21
C SER A 88 -3.58 10.80 7.29
N LYS A 89 -4.03 10.99 8.54
CA LYS A 89 -3.71 10.13 9.67
C LYS A 89 -4.96 9.31 10.01
N LYS A 90 -4.85 7.98 9.92
CA LYS A 90 -5.94 7.05 10.20
C LYS A 90 -5.54 6.12 11.32
N GLU A 91 -6.45 5.92 12.26
CA GLU A 91 -6.27 4.92 13.30
C GLU A 91 -6.35 3.51 12.73
N PHE A 92 -5.47 2.63 13.20
CA PHE A 92 -5.45 1.22 12.90
C PHE A 92 -5.39 0.43 14.21
N ILE A 93 -6.34 -0.46 14.39
CA ILE A 93 -6.49 -1.28 15.59
C ILE A 93 -6.38 -2.74 15.17
N VAL A 94 -5.53 -3.48 15.86
CA VAL A 94 -5.53 -4.94 15.84
C VAL A 94 -5.95 -5.39 17.23
N ASN A 95 -7.04 -6.14 17.32
CA ASN A 95 -7.52 -6.71 18.57
C ASN A 95 -7.91 -8.16 18.33
N ASN A 96 -7.04 -9.08 18.75
CA ASN A 96 -7.26 -10.51 18.72
C ASN A 96 -6.59 -11.18 19.94
N SER A 97 -6.76 -12.50 20.07
CA SER A 97 -6.28 -13.26 21.23
C SER A 97 -4.77 -13.27 21.43
N TRP A 98 -3.97 -12.98 20.40
CA TRP A 98 -2.52 -13.07 20.41
C TRP A 98 -1.82 -11.71 20.25
N PHE A 99 -2.56 -10.66 19.87
CA PHE A 99 -2.04 -9.32 19.67
C PHE A 99 -3.14 -8.27 19.84
N ASN A 100 -2.88 -7.28 20.70
CA ASN A 100 -3.73 -6.11 20.89
C ASN A 100 -2.87 -4.85 20.78
N SER A 101 -3.14 -4.01 19.78
CA SER A 101 -2.42 -2.77 19.57
C SER A 101 -3.27 -1.76 18.79
N ARG A 102 -3.04 -0.48 19.08
CA ARG A 102 -3.64 0.67 18.42
C ARG A 102 -2.52 1.58 17.97
N ASN A 103 -2.54 2.02 16.72
CA ASN A 103 -1.56 2.94 16.17
C ASN A 103 -2.20 3.87 15.13
N THR A 104 -1.55 4.98 14.83
CA THR A 104 -1.99 5.92 13.80
C THR A 104 -1.08 5.80 12.58
N LEU A 105 -1.65 5.40 11.45
CA LEU A 105 -0.93 5.24 10.19
C LEU A 105 -1.12 6.46 9.29
N SER A 106 -0.05 6.82 8.59
CA SER A 106 -0.10 7.76 7.48
C SER A 106 -0.62 7.06 6.22
N THR A 107 -1.57 7.67 5.54
CA THR A 107 -2.12 7.18 4.27
C THR A 107 -2.53 8.36 3.39
N TYR A 108 -2.53 8.17 2.07
CA TYR A 108 -3.20 9.10 1.17
C TYR A 108 -4.70 9.13 1.44
N ASN A 109 -5.33 10.26 1.07
CA ASN A 109 -6.78 10.38 1.05
C ASN A 109 -7.44 9.34 0.14
N LEU A 110 -8.71 9.01 0.40
CA LEU A 110 -9.39 7.92 -0.30
C LEU A 110 -9.46 8.16 -1.80
N GLU A 111 -9.82 9.37 -2.20
CA GLU A 111 -9.92 9.80 -3.60
C GLU A 111 -8.59 9.61 -4.33
N GLU A 112 -7.48 9.91 -3.66
CA GLU A 112 -6.13 9.77 -4.20
C GLU A 112 -5.71 8.29 -4.30
N LEU A 113 -6.04 7.47 -3.30
CA LEU A 113 -5.85 6.01 -3.39
C LEU A 113 -6.61 5.41 -4.57
N ILE A 114 -7.86 5.82 -4.80
CA ILE A 114 -8.66 5.34 -5.94
C ILE A 114 -8.13 5.86 -7.26
N ALA A 115 -7.60 7.08 -7.30
CA ALA A 115 -6.91 7.59 -8.48
C ALA A 115 -5.70 6.72 -8.87
N THR A 116 -4.89 6.29 -7.90
CA THR A 116 -3.76 5.37 -8.18
C THR A 116 -4.24 4.00 -8.69
N LYS A 117 -5.41 3.52 -8.24
CA LYS A 117 -6.03 2.29 -8.73
C LYS A 117 -6.57 2.44 -10.14
N LEU A 118 -7.20 3.58 -10.44
CA LEU A 118 -7.66 3.93 -11.79
C LEU A 118 -6.47 4.00 -12.75
N ARG A 119 -5.38 4.65 -12.34
CA ARG A 119 -4.11 4.66 -13.09
C ARG A 119 -3.58 3.26 -13.34
N ALA A 120 -3.48 2.44 -12.30
CA ALA A 120 -3.02 1.07 -12.46
C ALA A 120 -3.93 0.29 -13.41
N LEU A 121 -5.26 0.40 -13.29
CA LEU A 121 -6.19 -0.28 -14.17
C LEU A 121 -6.06 0.18 -15.63
N TYR A 122 -5.83 1.48 -15.84
CA TYR A 122 -5.59 2.05 -17.16
C TYR A 122 -4.30 1.50 -17.80
N GLN A 123 -3.21 1.43 -17.04
CA GLN A 123 -1.91 0.96 -17.50
C GLN A 123 -1.81 -0.57 -17.61
N ARG A 124 -2.55 -1.31 -16.78
CA ARG A 124 -2.55 -2.78 -16.75
C ARG A 124 -3.94 -3.34 -16.45
N LYS A 125 -4.36 -4.35 -17.23
CA LYS A 125 -5.68 -5.00 -17.05
C LYS A 125 -5.63 -6.06 -15.94
N LYS A 126 -5.86 -5.66 -14.68
CA LYS A 126 -5.93 -6.58 -13.53
C LYS A 126 -7.27 -6.45 -12.80
N GLY A 127 -8.01 -7.55 -12.70
CA GLY A 127 -9.35 -7.58 -12.09
C GLY A 127 -9.41 -7.07 -10.64
N ARG A 128 -8.32 -7.21 -9.87
CA ARG A 128 -8.24 -6.69 -8.49
C ARG A 128 -8.32 -5.17 -8.41
N ASP A 129 -7.80 -4.44 -9.40
CA ASP A 129 -7.85 -2.97 -9.38
C ASP A 129 -9.27 -2.50 -9.70
N LEU A 130 -9.96 -3.18 -10.63
CA LEU A 130 -11.39 -2.96 -10.89
C LEU A 130 -12.24 -3.29 -9.66
N PHE A 131 -11.97 -4.40 -8.99
CA PHE A 131 -12.67 -4.79 -7.76
C PHE A 131 -12.50 -3.76 -6.65
N ASP A 132 -11.29 -3.26 -6.43
CA ASP A 132 -11.02 -2.24 -5.40
C ASP A 132 -11.78 -0.94 -5.69
N ILE A 133 -11.85 -0.52 -6.96
CA ILE A 133 -12.63 0.67 -7.38
C ILE A 133 -14.12 0.43 -7.16
N TRP A 134 -14.67 -0.68 -7.67
CA TRP A 134 -16.09 -1.02 -7.50
C TRP A 134 -16.48 -1.07 -6.03
N LEU A 135 -15.71 -1.79 -5.20
CA LEU A 135 -16.00 -1.92 -3.77
C LEU A 135 -15.94 -0.56 -3.07
N THR A 136 -15.01 0.31 -3.46
CA THR A 136 -14.94 1.66 -2.88
C THR A 136 -16.18 2.48 -3.21
N LEU A 137 -16.65 2.44 -4.46
CA LEU A 137 -17.87 3.16 -4.85
C LEU A 137 -19.12 2.64 -4.11
N GLN A 138 -19.17 1.34 -3.82
CA GLN A 138 -20.26 0.75 -3.01
C GLN A 138 -20.20 1.17 -1.55
N GLN A 139 -19.00 1.14 -0.94
CA GLN A 139 -18.81 1.42 0.49
C GLN A 139 -18.78 2.92 0.80
N HIS A 140 -18.45 3.76 -0.19
CA HIS A 140 -18.30 5.22 -0.05
C HIS A 140 -19.11 5.93 -1.16
N PRO A 141 -20.44 5.95 -1.09
CA PRO A 141 -21.29 6.56 -2.12
C PRO A 141 -21.11 8.08 -2.26
N LYS A 142 -20.50 8.73 -1.25
CA LYS A 142 -20.17 10.15 -1.25
C LYS A 142 -18.74 10.46 -1.70
N LEU A 143 -18.00 9.47 -2.22
CA LEU A 143 -16.65 9.66 -2.75
C LEU A 143 -16.66 10.77 -3.81
N ASP A 144 -15.77 11.75 -3.67
CA ASP A 144 -15.67 12.83 -4.65
C ASP A 144 -14.92 12.37 -5.90
N THR A 145 -15.69 11.94 -6.90
CA THR A 145 -15.15 11.47 -8.18
C THR A 145 -14.42 12.56 -8.96
N LYS A 146 -14.74 13.84 -8.76
CA LYS A 146 -13.99 14.95 -9.39
C LYS A 146 -12.58 15.00 -8.83
N ASN A 147 -12.42 14.83 -7.52
CA ASN A 147 -11.11 14.75 -6.88
C ASN A 147 -10.35 13.48 -7.28
N VAL A 148 -11.02 12.33 -7.45
CA VAL A 148 -10.39 11.12 -8.01
C VAL A 148 -9.79 11.40 -9.39
N ILE A 149 -10.58 12.00 -10.30
CA ILE A 149 -10.13 12.31 -11.66
C ILE A 149 -9.01 13.36 -11.65
N LYS A 150 -9.10 14.38 -10.80
CA LYS A 150 -8.03 15.37 -10.60
C LYS A 150 -6.72 14.69 -10.21
N CYS A 151 -6.74 13.85 -9.18
CA CYS A 151 -5.54 13.13 -8.72
C CYS A 151 -5.00 12.21 -9.82
N PHE A 152 -5.87 11.49 -10.53
CA PHE A 152 -5.46 10.61 -11.62
C PHE A 152 -4.67 11.38 -12.69
N LYS A 153 -5.16 12.56 -13.08
CA LYS A 153 -4.47 13.42 -14.07
C LYS A 153 -3.09 13.87 -13.59
N GLU A 154 -2.96 14.27 -12.33
CA GLU A 154 -1.66 14.67 -11.77
C GLU A 154 -0.66 13.51 -11.76
N TYR A 155 -1.08 12.30 -11.37
CA TYR A 155 -0.21 11.12 -11.42
C TYR A 155 0.19 10.72 -12.85
N MET A 156 -0.74 10.79 -13.81
CA MET A 156 -0.43 10.51 -15.22
C MET A 156 0.56 11.53 -15.79
N LYS A 157 0.39 12.81 -15.46
CA LYS A 157 1.32 13.89 -15.84
C LYS A 157 2.70 13.66 -15.25
N PHE A 158 2.80 13.25 -13.99
CA PHE A 158 4.07 12.96 -13.33
C PHE A 158 4.85 11.83 -14.01
N GLU A 159 4.17 10.78 -14.49
CA GLU A 159 4.81 9.66 -15.21
C GLU A 159 5.08 9.95 -16.70
N GLY A 160 4.79 11.15 -17.20
CA GLY A 160 4.91 11.49 -18.61
C GLY A 160 3.90 10.77 -19.51
N GLY A 161 2.82 10.22 -18.94
CA GLY A 161 1.76 9.55 -19.68
C GLY A 161 0.88 10.55 -20.44
N LYS A 162 0.50 10.21 -21.67
CA LYS A 162 -0.60 10.90 -22.36
C LYS A 162 -1.93 10.44 -21.77
N ILE A 163 -2.82 11.37 -21.50
CA ILE A 163 -4.20 11.12 -21.04
C ILE A 163 -5.13 11.18 -22.25
#